data_AF-A0A832E181-F1
#
_entry.id   AF-A0A832E181-F1
#
_cell.length_a   1.000
_cell.length_b   1.000
_cell.length_c   1.000
_cell.angle_alpha   90.00
_cell.angle_beta   90.00
_cell.angle_gamma   90.00
#
_symmetry.space_group_name_H-M   'P 1'
#
loop_
_entity.id
_entity.type
_entity.pdbx_description
1 polymer ?
#
loop_
_entity_poly.entity_id
_entity_poly.type
_entity_poly.pdbx_seq_one_letter_code
_entity_poly.pdbx_strand_id
1 'polypeptide(L)'
;MHCCLAAIRTSDSCEVVKMSKLLTKIKTTVSASLNTLNNHPQSRLIYTSIFILITALVYGLASGINTPSQQTMTMGSSAATTMGKSMTMNMGKGMKGMHMITFGPGDSYHVHKKADPALFEKVSDISKDASDIPQPINRTHPETVEINLVAKEVLADIAAVTPFHYWTFNGTVPGPFIRVRVGDTIKLSLTNDKSSSHDHSIDLHAVTGPGGGAALTEVEPGKTKTMQFKALQPGLFVYHCAAGNAPTHIALGMYGLILVEPEQGLPAVDKEFYLMQGELYTKGMLGDRKYQEFDGFKMIEERPEYIVFNGRVFSLVDNGGLKAKVGDTIRLFVGNGGVSKISSFHIIGEIFDKVYPEAAIGQTLENVQTTLIPNGGATMVELKLDYPGNYVLVDHALTRVDRGAWGLLSVSGDKDNSIYSALVE
;
A
#
# COMPACT_ATOMS: atom_id res chain seq x y z
N MET A 1 32.17 12.87 4.65
CA MET A 1 32.24 11.50 5.21
C MET A 1 32.15 10.45 4.10
N HIS A 2 32.90 10.62 3.00
CA HIS A 2 33.07 9.65 1.90
C HIS A 2 34.45 9.95 1.28
N CYS A 3 35.50 9.37 1.87
CA CYS A 3 36.85 9.24 1.30
C CYS A 3 37.83 8.47 2.22
N CYS A 4 37.47 8.10 3.44
CA CYS A 4 38.40 7.43 4.38
C CYS A 4 38.17 5.92 4.57
N LEU A 5 37.34 5.26 3.77
CA LEU A 5 36.99 3.84 3.98
C LEU A 5 37.82 2.85 3.13
N ALA A 6 38.88 3.29 2.45
CA ALA A 6 39.70 2.44 1.58
C ALA A 6 41.13 2.18 2.07
N ALA A 7 41.50 2.55 3.31
CA ALA A 7 42.89 2.48 3.77
C ALA A 7 43.08 1.80 5.15
N ILE A 8 42.32 0.73 5.45
CA ILE A 8 42.57 -0.08 6.65
C ILE A 8 42.74 -1.54 6.25
N ARG A 9 43.83 -1.81 5.53
CA ARG A 9 44.42 -3.14 5.40
C ARG A 9 45.90 -3.02 5.03
N THR A 10 46.63 -2.20 5.79
CA THR A 10 48.10 -2.15 5.95
C THR A 10 48.47 -0.78 6.51
N SER A 11 48.73 -0.64 7.82
CA SER A 11 49.53 0.52 8.25
C SER A 11 50.41 0.21 9.46
N ASP A 12 51.63 0.73 9.33
CA ASP A 12 52.79 0.55 10.20
C ASP A 12 52.58 1.13 11.60
N SER A 13 53.34 0.58 12.55
CA SER A 13 53.39 0.91 13.98
C SER A 13 53.61 2.40 14.33
N CYS A 14 53.92 3.25 13.35
CA CYS A 14 54.10 4.69 13.53
C CYS A 14 52.77 5.48 13.60
N GLU A 15 51.69 5.02 12.96
CA GLU A 15 50.39 5.72 12.98
C GLU A 15 49.64 5.53 14.30
N VAL A 16 49.76 4.34 14.93
CA VAL A 16 49.13 4.03 16.22
C VAL A 16 49.64 4.96 17.33
N VAL A 17 50.92 5.30 17.33
CA VAL A 17 51.54 6.22 18.30
C VAL A 17 51.07 7.67 18.08
N LYS A 18 50.84 8.09 16.83
CA LYS A 18 50.27 9.42 16.53
C LYS A 18 48.81 9.52 16.97
N MET A 19 48.04 8.45 16.80
CA MET A 19 46.63 8.39 17.21
C MET A 19 46.46 8.41 18.74
N SER A 20 47.34 7.72 19.47
CA SER A 20 47.40 7.75 20.94
C SER A 20 47.69 9.16 21.50
N LYS A 21 48.65 9.88 20.91
CA LYS A 21 48.96 11.27 21.29
C LYS A 21 47.82 12.23 20.99
N LEU A 22 47.11 12.04 19.86
CA LEU A 22 45.95 12.85 19.49
C LEU A 22 44.78 12.64 20.47
N LEU A 23 44.51 11.39 20.85
CA LEU A 23 43.49 11.04 21.85
C LEU A 23 43.79 11.63 23.23
N THR A 24 45.06 11.66 23.62
CA THR A 24 45.48 12.25 24.90
C THR A 24 45.27 13.77 24.89
N LYS A 25 45.58 14.43 23.76
CA LYS A 25 45.40 15.87 23.58
C LYS A 25 43.91 16.28 23.56
N ILE A 26 43.06 15.47 22.94
CA ILE A 26 41.60 15.62 22.97
C ILE A 26 41.09 15.45 24.41
N LYS A 27 41.57 14.44 25.14
CA LYS A 27 41.17 14.19 26.53
C LYS A 27 41.51 15.36 27.46
N THR A 28 42.71 15.94 27.36
CA THR A 28 43.08 17.13 28.14
C THR A 28 42.29 18.38 27.78
N THR A 29 41.98 18.58 26.49
CA THR A 29 41.23 19.76 26.02
C THR A 29 39.77 19.68 26.45
N VAL A 30 39.14 18.51 26.34
CA VAL A 30 37.76 18.27 26.78
C VAL A 30 37.64 18.39 28.30
N SER A 31 38.63 17.89 29.06
CA SER A 31 38.64 18.01 30.52
C SER A 31 38.81 19.45 31.01
N ALA A 32 39.58 20.29 30.30
CA ALA A 32 39.72 21.71 30.61
C ALA A 32 38.42 22.49 30.35
N SER A 33 37.76 22.23 29.21
CA SER A 33 36.48 22.86 28.87
C SER A 33 35.34 22.48 29.83
N LEU A 34 35.33 21.23 30.34
CA LEU A 34 34.34 20.74 31.29
C LEU A 34 34.45 21.39 32.69
N ASN A 35 35.67 21.72 33.15
CA ASN A 35 35.87 22.38 34.44
C ASN A 35 35.34 23.82 34.47
N THR A 36 35.36 24.52 33.33
CA THR A 36 34.77 25.86 33.17
C THR A 36 33.23 25.87 33.13
N LEU A 37 32.57 24.73 32.87
CA LEU A 37 31.12 24.62 32.66
C LEU A 37 30.34 24.09 33.89
N ASN A 38 31.03 23.83 35.01
CA ASN A 38 30.49 23.13 36.18
C ASN A 38 29.60 24.00 37.11
N ASN A 39 29.26 25.24 36.72
CA ASN A 39 28.53 26.19 37.57
C ASN A 39 27.03 26.34 37.27
N HIS A 40 26.41 25.47 36.45
CA HIS A 40 24.95 25.50 36.23
C HIS A 40 24.28 24.11 36.37
N PRO A 41 23.19 23.98 37.12
CA PRO A 41 22.59 22.69 37.47
C PRO A 41 21.87 21.96 36.32
N GLN A 42 21.46 22.66 35.25
CA GLN A 42 20.78 22.03 34.10
C GLN A 42 21.73 21.41 33.05
N SER A 43 23.04 21.62 33.14
CA SER A 43 24.02 20.99 32.22
C SER A 43 24.45 19.58 32.66
N ARG A 44 24.06 19.08 33.85
CA ARG A 44 24.55 17.75 34.29
C ARG A 44 23.98 16.56 33.52
N LEU A 45 22.71 16.59 33.10
CA LEU A 45 22.10 15.44 32.41
C LEU A 45 22.59 15.26 30.97
N ILE A 46 22.71 16.35 30.22
CA ILE A 46 23.11 16.31 28.80
C ILE A 46 24.57 15.84 28.67
N TYR A 47 25.44 16.28 29.59
CA TYR A 47 26.87 15.99 29.54
C TYR A 47 27.19 14.57 30.02
N THR A 48 26.40 14.00 30.94
CA THR A 48 26.54 12.59 31.35
C THR A 48 26.22 11.66 30.18
N SER A 49 25.20 11.98 29.38
CA SER A 49 24.83 11.21 28.19
C SER A 49 25.88 11.30 27.07
N ILE A 50 26.48 12.48 26.86
CA ILE A 50 27.57 12.67 25.89
C ILE A 50 28.85 11.94 26.33
N PHE A 51 29.16 11.95 27.64
CA PHE A 51 30.31 11.21 28.18
C PHE A 51 30.16 9.69 28.02
N ILE A 52 28.96 9.15 28.24
CA ILE A 52 28.67 7.72 28.04
C ILE A 52 28.83 7.34 26.55
N LEU A 53 28.31 8.16 25.63
CA LEU A 53 28.44 7.89 24.19
C LEU A 53 29.91 7.90 23.72
N ILE A 54 30.70 8.88 24.18
CA ILE A 54 32.11 9.00 23.80
C ILE A 54 32.92 7.85 24.42
N THR A 55 32.61 7.44 25.66
CA THR A 55 33.29 6.32 26.32
C THR A 55 32.97 4.98 25.65
N ALA A 56 31.72 4.76 25.21
CA ALA A 56 31.31 3.58 24.46
C ALA A 56 31.99 3.50 23.07
N LEU A 57 32.15 4.65 22.38
CA LEU A 57 32.87 4.70 21.11
C LEU A 57 34.36 4.36 21.26
N VAL A 58 35.00 4.87 22.33
CA VAL A 58 36.42 4.63 22.60
C VAL A 58 36.68 3.18 23.05
N TYR A 59 35.78 2.57 23.83
CA TYR A 59 35.91 1.17 24.24
C TYR A 59 35.54 0.18 23.12
N GLY A 60 34.55 0.48 22.27
CA GLY A 60 34.17 -0.37 21.14
C GLY A 60 35.26 -0.46 20.06
N LEU A 61 36.12 0.56 19.93
CA LEU A 61 37.28 0.53 19.05
C LEU A 61 38.49 -0.22 19.67
N ALA A 62 38.53 -0.38 20.99
CA ALA A 62 39.61 -1.08 21.70
C ALA A 62 39.37 -2.59 21.84
N SER A 63 38.11 -3.05 21.81
CA SER A 63 37.73 -4.47 21.91
C SER A 63 37.90 -5.26 20.61
N GLY A 64 38.23 -4.61 19.49
CA GLY A 64 38.49 -5.26 18.20
C GLY A 64 39.92 -5.75 17.95
N ILE A 65 40.83 -5.67 18.93
CA ILE A 65 42.28 -5.86 18.70
C ILE A 65 42.92 -7.03 19.49
N ASN A 66 42.21 -7.72 20.40
CA ASN A 66 42.82 -8.83 21.18
C ASN A 66 41.95 -10.08 21.28
N THR A 67 42.36 -11.16 20.60
CA THR A 67 42.05 -12.54 21.01
C THR A 67 43.26 -13.47 20.76
N PRO A 68 43.82 -14.13 21.78
CA PRO A 68 44.70 -15.27 21.63
C PRO A 68 43.99 -16.63 21.90
N SER A 69 44.34 -17.59 21.05
CA SER A 69 44.41 -19.06 21.19
C SER A 69 43.60 -19.83 22.26
N GLN A 70 42.81 -20.79 21.74
CA GLN A 70 42.56 -22.18 22.17
C GLN A 70 42.77 -22.58 23.66
N GLN A 71 41.69 -23.07 24.28
CA GLN A 71 41.73 -24.29 25.10
C GLN A 71 40.46 -25.13 24.90
N THR A 72 40.70 -26.42 24.75
CA THR A 72 39.79 -27.54 24.52
C THR A 72 38.90 -27.86 25.72
N MET A 73 37.60 -28.08 25.48
CA MET A 73 36.82 -29.11 26.18
C MET A 73 35.83 -29.77 25.21
N THR A 74 36.05 -31.06 24.99
CA THR A 74 35.20 -32.02 24.29
C THR A 74 33.93 -32.34 25.09
N MET A 75 32.76 -32.35 24.44
CA MET A 75 31.77 -33.44 24.52
C MET A 75 30.75 -33.36 23.35
N GLY A 76 30.81 -34.41 22.51
CA GLY A 76 29.76 -35.04 21.69
C GLY A 76 28.63 -34.24 21.04
N SER A 77 28.64 -34.17 19.71
CA SER A 77 27.59 -34.80 18.89
C SER A 77 28.05 -34.96 17.43
N SER A 78 27.51 -35.99 16.80
CA SER A 78 27.95 -36.63 15.56
C SER A 78 27.60 -35.84 14.28
N ALA A 79 28.58 -35.81 13.37
CA ALA A 79 28.47 -35.90 11.91
C ALA A 79 27.32 -35.17 11.18
N ALA A 80 27.68 -34.13 10.41
CA ALA A 80 27.11 -33.90 9.08
C ALA A 80 28.01 -32.97 8.24
N THR A 81 29.01 -33.56 7.58
CA THR A 81 29.61 -33.00 6.36
C THR A 81 28.78 -33.51 5.19
N THR A 82 28.12 -32.65 4.40
CA THR A 82 27.87 -32.91 2.95
C THR A 82 27.48 -31.62 2.23
N MET A 83 28.36 -31.22 1.31
CA MET A 83 28.15 -30.56 0.00
C MET A 83 26.86 -29.80 -0.26
N GLY A 84 27.04 -28.50 -0.56
CA GLY A 84 26.14 -27.74 -1.40
C GLY A 84 26.00 -28.39 -2.78
N LYS A 85 24.75 -28.70 -3.14
CA LYS A 85 24.35 -29.02 -4.50
C LYS A 85 23.17 -28.10 -4.83
N SER A 86 23.41 -27.16 -5.74
CA SER A 86 22.37 -26.41 -6.44
C SER A 86 21.42 -27.42 -7.09
N MET A 87 20.19 -27.50 -6.60
CA MET A 87 19.16 -28.37 -7.16
C MET A 87 18.34 -27.53 -8.15
N THR A 88 18.68 -27.62 -9.43
CA THR A 88 17.77 -27.25 -10.52
C THR A 88 16.58 -28.20 -10.49
N MET A 89 15.42 -27.74 -10.02
CA MET A 89 14.19 -28.52 -10.12
C MET A 89 13.60 -28.37 -11.53
N ASN A 90 13.54 -29.52 -12.20
CA ASN A 90 12.87 -29.73 -13.47
C ASN A 90 11.37 -29.92 -13.16
N MET A 91 10.48 -29.01 -13.58
CA MET A 91 9.05 -29.17 -13.37
C MET A 91 8.47 -30.21 -14.33
N GLY A 92 8.51 -31.47 -13.88
CA GLY A 92 7.79 -32.59 -14.47
C GLY A 92 6.34 -32.64 -14.00
N LYS A 93 5.46 -33.01 -14.94
CA LYS A 93 4.00 -33.16 -14.83
C LYS A 93 3.51 -33.82 -13.53
N GLY A 94 2.48 -33.21 -12.94
CA GLY A 94 1.38 -33.90 -12.26
C GLY A 94 1.31 -33.70 -10.75
N MET A 95 0.46 -32.77 -10.29
CA MET A 95 -0.13 -32.83 -8.95
C MET A 95 -1.61 -32.41 -9.02
N LYS A 96 -2.50 -33.39 -8.84
CA LYS A 96 -3.92 -33.18 -8.53
C LYS A 96 -4.02 -33.05 -7.01
N GLY A 97 -4.65 -31.98 -6.52
CA GLY A 97 -4.90 -31.71 -5.10
C GLY A 97 -4.19 -30.45 -4.64
N MET A 98 -4.80 -29.29 -4.89
CA MET A 98 -4.24 -27.99 -4.49
C MET A 98 -4.52 -27.77 -3.00
N HIS A 99 -3.59 -28.17 -2.14
CA HIS A 99 -3.51 -27.63 -0.78
C HIS A 99 -2.93 -26.21 -0.89
N MET A 100 -3.60 -25.20 -0.33
CA MET A 100 -2.99 -23.89 -0.09
C MET A 100 -1.89 -24.08 0.97
N ILE A 101 -0.62 -24.14 0.56
CA ILE A 101 0.48 -24.44 1.49
C ILE A 101 1.30 -23.20 1.90
N THR A 102 1.14 -22.03 1.26
CA THR A 102 1.84 -20.79 1.68
C THR A 102 1.10 -19.51 1.24
N PHE A 103 0.84 -18.56 2.16
CA PHE A 103 0.34 -17.19 1.85
C PHE A 103 1.46 -16.16 1.64
N GLY A 104 2.72 -16.60 1.64
CA GLY A 104 3.87 -15.72 1.48
C GLY A 104 5.17 -16.46 1.73
N PRO A 105 6.30 -15.88 1.33
CA PRO A 105 7.59 -16.55 1.47
C PRO A 105 8.08 -16.46 2.92
N GLY A 106 7.83 -17.50 3.71
CA GLY A 106 8.48 -17.65 5.02
C GLY A 106 9.99 -17.94 4.90
N ASP A 107 10.42 -18.60 3.83
CA ASP A 107 11.80 -19.10 3.68
C ASP A 107 12.57 -18.55 2.45
N SER A 108 11.91 -17.91 1.48
CA SER A 108 12.60 -17.30 0.32
C SER A 108 11.75 -16.30 -0.45
N TYR A 109 12.12 -15.03 -0.43
CA TYR A 109 11.40 -14.00 -1.18
C TYR A 109 11.65 -14.18 -2.70
N HIS A 110 10.59 -14.30 -3.51
CA HIS A 110 10.70 -14.25 -4.96
C HIS A 110 10.80 -12.79 -5.41
N VAL A 111 11.99 -12.20 -5.34
CA VAL A 111 12.11 -10.73 -5.35
C VAL A 111 12.23 -10.09 -6.73
N HIS A 112 12.52 -10.86 -7.77
CA HIS A 112 12.82 -10.27 -9.07
C HIS A 112 12.33 -11.16 -10.20
N LYS A 113 11.07 -10.98 -10.61
CA LYS A 113 10.67 -11.33 -11.97
C LYS A 113 10.76 -10.08 -12.82
N LYS A 114 11.78 -10.01 -13.68
CA LYS A 114 11.81 -9.05 -14.77
C LYS A 114 10.71 -9.42 -15.75
N ALA A 115 9.64 -8.62 -15.76
CA ALA A 115 8.73 -8.59 -16.90
C ALA A 115 9.43 -7.83 -18.03
N ASP A 116 9.39 -8.34 -19.26
CA ASP A 116 9.79 -7.56 -20.43
C ASP A 116 8.63 -6.63 -20.78
N PRO A 117 8.78 -5.30 -20.61
CA PRO A 117 7.70 -4.35 -20.87
C PRO A 117 7.20 -4.42 -22.32
N ALA A 118 8.05 -4.83 -23.27
CA ALA A 118 7.68 -4.90 -24.69
C ALA A 118 6.58 -5.93 -24.99
N LEU A 119 6.29 -6.85 -24.06
CA LEU A 119 5.28 -7.90 -24.23
C LEU A 119 3.86 -7.48 -23.85
N PHE A 120 3.71 -6.34 -23.17
CA PHE A 120 2.44 -5.92 -22.60
C PHE A 120 1.86 -4.71 -23.33
N GLU A 121 0.54 -4.71 -23.47
CA GLU A 121 -0.19 -3.58 -24.03
C GLU A 121 0.03 -2.33 -23.16
N LYS A 122 0.36 -1.21 -23.81
CA LYS A 122 0.40 0.09 -23.13
C LYS A 122 -0.99 0.72 -23.16
N VAL A 123 -1.58 0.95 -21.99
CA VAL A 123 -2.81 1.73 -21.83
C VAL A 123 -2.46 3.18 -21.48
N SER A 124 -3.28 4.11 -21.96
CA SER A 124 -3.03 5.55 -21.77
C SER A 124 -3.36 6.03 -20.36
N ASP A 125 -4.36 5.41 -19.73
CA ASP A 125 -4.78 5.74 -18.38
C ASP A 125 -5.18 4.44 -17.67
N ILE A 126 -4.57 4.20 -16.51
CA ILE A 126 -4.88 3.05 -15.64
C ILE A 126 -6.01 3.36 -14.68
N SER A 127 -6.31 4.63 -14.45
CA SER A 127 -7.23 5.04 -13.40
C SER A 127 -8.68 4.70 -13.73
N LYS A 128 -9.38 4.18 -12.73
CA LYS A 128 -10.83 4.07 -12.76
C LYS A 128 -11.47 5.44 -12.55
N ASP A 129 -12.41 5.81 -13.41
CA ASP A 129 -13.23 7.01 -13.22
C ASP A 129 -14.02 6.88 -11.90
N ALA A 130 -13.91 7.88 -11.03
CA ALA A 130 -14.58 7.87 -9.73
C ALA A 130 -16.10 7.91 -9.84
N SER A 131 -16.66 8.37 -10.96
CA SER A 131 -18.12 8.43 -11.20
C SER A 131 -18.65 7.16 -11.88
N ASP A 132 -17.78 6.24 -12.31
CA ASP A 132 -18.16 4.98 -12.96
C ASP A 132 -18.58 3.94 -11.90
N ILE A 133 -19.79 4.14 -11.38
CA ILE A 133 -20.45 3.30 -10.40
C ILE A 133 -21.83 2.84 -10.91
N PRO A 134 -22.21 1.56 -10.71
CA PRO A 134 -23.56 1.09 -11.01
C PRO A 134 -24.61 1.84 -10.19
N GLN A 135 -25.76 2.11 -10.82
CA GLN A 135 -26.91 2.76 -10.18
C GLN A 135 -27.45 1.97 -8.98
N PRO A 136 -28.09 2.64 -7.99
CA PRO A 136 -28.77 1.98 -6.89
C PRO A 136 -29.76 0.90 -7.32
N ILE A 137 -29.82 -0.17 -6.53
CA ILE A 137 -30.65 -1.33 -6.83
C ILE A 137 -32.12 -1.03 -6.47
N ASN A 138 -32.99 -0.99 -7.48
CA ASN A 138 -34.41 -0.68 -7.29
C ASN A 138 -35.30 -1.91 -7.05
N ARG A 139 -34.75 -3.13 -7.06
CA ARG A 139 -35.53 -4.37 -6.84
C ARG A 139 -35.65 -4.71 -5.35
N THR A 140 -36.76 -5.37 -5.03
CA THR A 140 -37.16 -5.72 -3.65
C THR A 140 -36.91 -7.18 -3.29
N HIS A 141 -36.42 -8.01 -4.21
CA HIS A 141 -36.17 -9.42 -4.00
C HIS A 141 -34.78 -9.83 -4.54
N PRO A 142 -34.17 -10.89 -3.98
CA PRO A 142 -32.92 -11.45 -4.49
C PRO A 142 -33.04 -12.02 -5.90
N GLU A 143 -31.96 -11.92 -6.68
CA GLU A 143 -31.86 -12.51 -8.02
C GLU A 143 -30.53 -13.25 -8.22
N THR A 144 -30.41 -13.94 -9.34
CA THR A 144 -29.11 -14.42 -9.83
C THR A 144 -28.44 -13.30 -10.62
N VAL A 145 -27.28 -12.83 -10.15
CA VAL A 145 -26.51 -11.77 -10.79
C VAL A 145 -25.28 -12.38 -11.46
N GLU A 146 -25.14 -12.19 -12.77
CA GLU A 146 -23.94 -12.64 -13.51
C GLU A 146 -22.91 -11.51 -13.58
N ILE A 147 -21.66 -11.84 -13.22
CA ILE A 147 -20.54 -10.89 -13.23
C ILE A 147 -19.41 -11.51 -14.04
N ASN A 148 -18.87 -10.76 -15.00
CA ASN A 148 -17.74 -11.18 -15.81
C ASN A 148 -16.58 -10.20 -15.60
N LEU A 149 -15.47 -10.70 -15.07
CA LEU A 149 -14.24 -9.95 -14.89
C LEU A 149 -13.13 -10.52 -15.76
N VAL A 150 -12.25 -9.65 -16.22
CA VAL A 150 -11.05 -10.01 -16.99
C VAL A 150 -9.82 -9.59 -16.19
N ALA A 151 -9.03 -10.55 -15.71
CA ALA A 151 -7.71 -10.24 -15.19
C ALA A 151 -6.76 -9.98 -16.36
N LYS A 152 -6.06 -8.84 -16.33
CA LYS A 152 -5.18 -8.41 -17.43
C LYS A 152 -3.94 -7.68 -16.93
N GLU A 153 -2.80 -8.03 -17.50
CA GLU A 153 -1.51 -7.38 -17.28
C GLU A 153 -1.26 -6.31 -18.37
N VAL A 154 -0.97 -5.07 -17.97
CA VAL A 154 -0.80 -3.91 -18.87
C VAL A 154 0.34 -2.99 -18.41
N LEU A 155 0.88 -2.19 -19.32
CA LEU A 155 1.74 -1.07 -18.98
C LEU A 155 0.94 0.22 -18.89
N ALA A 156 1.16 0.99 -17.84
CA ALA A 156 0.66 2.35 -17.72
C ALA A 156 1.63 3.22 -16.93
N ASP A 157 1.49 4.53 -17.04
CA ASP A 157 2.34 5.48 -16.32
C ASP A 157 1.79 5.72 -14.90
N ILE A 158 2.59 5.48 -13.85
CA ILE A 158 2.24 5.81 -12.44
C ILE A 158 2.18 7.33 -12.26
N ALA A 159 3.14 8.01 -12.87
CA ALA A 159 3.34 9.45 -12.86
C ALA A 159 3.88 9.85 -14.23
N ALA A 160 4.01 11.15 -14.50
CA ALA A 160 4.44 11.64 -15.80
C ALA A 160 5.75 10.98 -16.29
N VAL A 161 5.63 10.16 -17.33
CA VAL A 161 6.73 9.42 -17.96
C VAL A 161 7.37 8.38 -17.03
N THR A 162 6.58 7.71 -16.20
CA THR A 162 7.04 6.63 -15.31
C THR A 162 6.24 5.34 -15.57
N PRO A 163 6.58 4.56 -16.62
CA PRO A 163 5.87 3.32 -16.94
C PRO A 163 6.01 2.27 -15.84
N PHE A 164 4.94 1.56 -15.56
CA PHE A 164 4.89 0.47 -14.60
C PHE A 164 4.01 -0.65 -15.12
N HIS A 165 4.33 -1.87 -14.70
CA HIS A 165 3.60 -3.06 -15.09
C HIS A 165 2.48 -3.31 -14.08
N TYR A 166 1.25 -3.01 -14.48
CA TYR A 166 0.06 -3.18 -13.66
C TYR A 166 -0.61 -4.52 -13.94
N TRP A 167 -1.12 -5.13 -12.89
CA TRP A 167 -2.04 -6.26 -12.97
C TRP A 167 -3.40 -5.76 -12.52
N THR A 168 -4.42 -6.00 -13.34
CA THR A 168 -5.71 -5.31 -13.21
C THR A 168 -6.88 -6.28 -13.27
N PHE A 169 -8.01 -5.85 -12.74
CA PHE A 169 -9.32 -6.36 -13.16
C PHE A 169 -9.90 -5.35 -14.17
N ASN A 170 -10.24 -5.82 -15.36
CA ASN A 170 -10.80 -5.08 -16.50
C ASN A 170 -9.95 -3.87 -16.94
N GLY A 171 -8.62 -3.93 -16.83
CA GLY A 171 -7.72 -2.93 -17.40
C GLY A 171 -7.60 -1.63 -16.60
N THR A 172 -8.18 -1.56 -15.40
CA THR A 172 -8.14 -0.35 -14.55
C THR A 172 -7.72 -0.67 -13.11
N VAL A 173 -7.24 0.35 -12.40
CA VAL A 173 -6.92 0.30 -10.97
C VAL A 173 -7.66 1.46 -10.26
N PRO A 174 -8.49 1.17 -9.25
CA PRO A 174 -8.96 -0.17 -8.89
C PRO A 174 -9.81 -0.82 -10.00
N GLY A 175 -10.14 -2.10 -9.84
CA GLY A 175 -11.06 -2.81 -10.73
C GLY A 175 -12.50 -2.27 -10.67
N PRO A 176 -13.40 -2.80 -11.53
CA PRO A 176 -14.80 -2.37 -11.59
C PRO A 176 -15.50 -2.37 -10.23
N PHE A 177 -16.30 -1.34 -9.96
CA PHE A 177 -17.19 -1.36 -8.81
C PHE A 177 -18.32 -2.37 -9.06
N ILE A 178 -18.48 -3.31 -8.14
CA ILE A 178 -19.55 -4.31 -8.21
C ILE A 178 -20.66 -3.88 -7.24
N ARG A 179 -21.91 -3.95 -7.68
CA ARG A 179 -23.08 -3.63 -6.86
C ARG A 179 -24.10 -4.75 -6.92
N VAL A 180 -24.39 -5.34 -5.77
CA VAL A 180 -25.35 -6.44 -5.59
C VAL A 180 -26.19 -6.18 -4.34
N ARG A 181 -27.22 -7.00 -4.12
CA ARG A 181 -28.11 -6.90 -2.95
C ARG A 181 -27.92 -8.09 -2.04
N VAL A 182 -28.12 -7.91 -0.73
CA VAL A 182 -28.27 -9.03 0.20
C VAL A 182 -29.26 -10.05 -0.34
N GLY A 183 -28.85 -11.31 -0.26
CA GLY A 183 -29.61 -12.47 -0.69
C GLY A 183 -29.33 -12.91 -2.14
N ASP A 184 -28.69 -12.08 -2.97
CA ASP A 184 -28.39 -12.43 -4.36
C ASP A 184 -27.54 -13.68 -4.44
N THR A 185 -27.75 -14.43 -5.52
CA THR A 185 -26.84 -15.49 -5.96
C THR A 185 -25.95 -14.94 -7.06
N ILE A 186 -24.69 -14.70 -6.75
CA ILE A 186 -23.72 -14.15 -7.70
C ILE A 186 -23.05 -15.31 -8.42
N LYS A 187 -23.08 -15.28 -9.75
CA LYS A 187 -22.28 -16.16 -10.62
C LYS A 187 -21.18 -15.32 -11.26
N LEU A 188 -19.98 -15.44 -10.70
CA LEU A 188 -18.82 -14.66 -11.12
C LEU A 188 -17.90 -15.52 -12.00
N SER A 189 -17.71 -15.07 -13.24
CA SER A 189 -16.71 -15.63 -14.15
C SER A 189 -15.48 -14.73 -14.18
N LEU A 190 -14.32 -15.30 -13.88
CA LEU A 190 -13.03 -14.65 -14.04
C LEU A 190 -12.34 -15.25 -15.26
N THR A 191 -12.10 -14.42 -16.27
CA THR A 191 -11.25 -14.75 -17.42
C THR A 191 -9.87 -14.16 -17.18
N ASN A 192 -8.82 -14.94 -17.37
CA ASN A 192 -7.46 -14.41 -17.40
C ASN A 192 -7.07 -14.16 -18.87
N ASP A 193 -6.69 -12.94 -19.21
CA ASP A 193 -6.28 -12.62 -20.59
C ASP A 193 -5.13 -13.54 -21.03
N LYS A 194 -5.15 -13.93 -22.31
CA LYS A 194 -4.10 -14.80 -22.87
C LYS A 194 -2.73 -14.11 -22.91
N SER A 195 -2.69 -12.77 -22.84
CA SER A 195 -1.44 -12.00 -22.78
C SER A 195 -0.84 -11.95 -21.37
N SER A 196 -1.58 -12.35 -20.34
CA SER A 196 -1.07 -12.39 -18.96
C SER A 196 0.07 -13.40 -18.83
N SER A 197 1.02 -13.09 -17.97
CA SER A 197 2.19 -13.92 -17.68
C SER A 197 2.02 -14.74 -16.40
N HIS A 198 1.01 -14.43 -15.58
CA HIS A 198 0.72 -15.08 -14.31
C HIS A 198 -0.71 -15.60 -14.24
N ASP A 199 -0.90 -16.61 -13.40
CA ASP A 199 -2.22 -17.03 -12.95
C ASP A 199 -2.81 -15.94 -12.07
N HIS A 200 -4.13 -15.77 -12.17
CA HIS A 200 -4.87 -14.78 -11.40
C HIS A 200 -6.08 -15.42 -10.77
N SER A 201 -6.47 -14.94 -9.59
CA SER A 201 -7.67 -15.38 -8.89
C SER A 201 -8.41 -14.19 -8.30
N ILE A 202 -9.51 -14.44 -7.61
CA ILE A 202 -10.22 -13.40 -6.87
C ILE A 202 -10.69 -13.91 -5.51
N ASP A 203 -10.30 -13.18 -4.48
CA ASP A 203 -10.85 -13.21 -3.12
C ASP A 203 -11.77 -12.00 -2.99
N LEU A 204 -13.05 -12.23 -2.68
CA LEU A 204 -13.99 -11.17 -2.34
C LEU A 204 -14.34 -11.30 -0.86
N HIS A 205 -14.15 -10.23 -0.09
CA HIS A 205 -14.47 -10.24 1.33
C HIS A 205 -16.00 -10.35 1.60
N ALA A 206 -16.82 -10.15 0.56
CA ALA A 206 -18.26 -10.42 0.60
C ALA A 206 -18.62 -11.93 0.55
N VAL A 207 -17.66 -12.81 0.25
CA VAL A 207 -17.88 -14.26 0.13
C VAL A 207 -17.63 -14.94 1.46
N THR A 208 -18.64 -15.67 1.95
CA THR A 208 -18.46 -16.62 3.05
C THR A 208 -18.06 -17.99 2.48
N GLY A 209 -16.76 -18.25 2.41
CA GLY A 209 -16.21 -19.51 1.92
C GLY A 209 -14.68 -19.52 1.90
N PRO A 210 -14.03 -20.67 1.69
CA PRO A 210 -12.57 -20.77 1.68
C PRO A 210 -11.91 -19.80 0.69
N GLY A 211 -11.00 -18.95 1.21
CA GLY A 211 -10.25 -17.97 0.43
C GLY A 211 -11.11 -16.93 -0.30
N GLY A 212 -12.36 -16.69 0.14
CA GLY A 212 -13.27 -15.74 -0.47
C GLY A 212 -13.57 -15.99 -1.95
N GLY A 213 -13.42 -17.25 -2.41
CA GLY A 213 -13.58 -17.65 -3.81
C GLY A 213 -12.28 -17.94 -4.55
N ALA A 214 -11.12 -17.58 -3.99
CA ALA A 214 -9.81 -17.74 -4.66
C ALA A 214 -9.51 -19.20 -5.02
N ALA A 215 -9.85 -20.14 -4.13
CA ALA A 215 -9.67 -21.58 -4.35
C ALA A 215 -10.47 -22.13 -5.54
N LEU A 216 -11.54 -21.43 -5.96
CA LEU A 216 -12.37 -21.79 -7.10
C LEU A 216 -12.03 -21.00 -8.37
N THR A 217 -11.23 -19.94 -8.24
CA THR A 217 -11.00 -18.94 -9.30
C THR A 217 -9.53 -18.75 -9.65
N GLU A 218 -8.63 -19.65 -9.27
CA GLU A 218 -7.25 -19.61 -9.79
C GLU A 218 -7.22 -19.96 -11.28
N VAL A 219 -7.02 -18.96 -12.15
CA VAL A 219 -7.21 -19.04 -13.60
C VAL A 219 -5.89 -18.82 -14.34
N GLU A 220 -5.47 -19.82 -15.10
CA GLU A 220 -4.34 -19.75 -16.02
C GLU A 220 -4.61 -18.77 -17.20
N PRO A 221 -3.58 -18.13 -17.77
CA PRO A 221 -3.74 -17.25 -18.95
C PRO A 221 -4.53 -17.90 -20.09
N GLY A 222 -5.51 -17.16 -20.62
CA GLY A 222 -6.40 -17.61 -21.71
C GLY A 222 -7.51 -18.56 -21.28
N LYS A 223 -7.71 -18.78 -19.97
CA LYS A 223 -8.79 -19.61 -19.41
C LYS A 223 -9.84 -18.75 -18.70
N THR A 224 -10.96 -19.39 -18.38
CA THR A 224 -12.04 -18.84 -17.57
C THR A 224 -12.42 -19.85 -16.50
N LYS A 225 -12.62 -19.39 -15.27
CA LYS A 225 -13.31 -20.16 -14.22
C LYS A 225 -14.49 -19.37 -13.71
N THR A 226 -15.55 -20.09 -13.35
CA THR A 226 -16.77 -19.50 -12.81
C THR A 226 -17.03 -20.07 -11.41
N MET A 227 -17.32 -19.19 -10.47
CA MET A 227 -17.80 -19.56 -9.15
C MET A 227 -19.20 -18.99 -8.91
N GLN A 228 -19.91 -19.60 -7.96
CA GLN A 228 -21.21 -19.12 -7.51
C GLN A 228 -21.21 -18.99 -6.00
N PHE A 229 -21.72 -17.88 -5.48
CA PHE A 229 -21.87 -17.64 -4.05
C PHE A 229 -23.13 -16.83 -3.76
N LYS A 230 -23.58 -16.85 -2.50
CA LYS A 230 -24.70 -16.02 -2.04
C LYS A 230 -24.16 -14.82 -1.27
N ALA A 231 -24.64 -13.61 -1.56
CA ALA A 231 -24.30 -12.42 -0.77
C ALA A 231 -25.10 -12.44 0.54
N LEU A 232 -24.45 -12.82 1.64
CA LEU A 232 -25.12 -13.06 2.92
C LEU A 232 -25.23 -11.82 3.81
N GLN A 233 -24.29 -10.89 3.71
CA GLN A 233 -24.15 -9.75 4.61
C GLN A 233 -24.11 -8.44 3.82
N PRO A 234 -24.83 -7.40 4.25
CA PRO A 234 -24.69 -6.07 3.67
C PRO A 234 -23.36 -5.45 4.06
N GLY A 235 -22.79 -4.64 3.18
CA GLY A 235 -21.54 -3.94 3.43
C GLY A 235 -20.84 -3.50 2.16
N LEU A 236 -19.79 -2.71 2.32
CA LEU A 236 -18.85 -2.41 1.26
C LEU A 236 -17.56 -3.20 1.52
N PHE A 237 -17.26 -4.14 0.64
CA PHE A 237 -16.20 -5.11 0.83
C PHE A 237 -15.12 -4.94 -0.24
N VAL A 238 -13.86 -5.13 0.16
CA VAL A 238 -12.76 -5.23 -0.81
C VAL A 238 -12.83 -6.57 -1.51
N TYR A 239 -12.47 -6.58 -2.79
CA TYR A 239 -12.02 -7.78 -3.47
C TYR A 239 -10.61 -7.56 -4.01
N HIS A 240 -9.82 -8.62 -4.10
CA HIS A 240 -8.47 -8.57 -4.64
C HIS A 240 -8.03 -9.92 -5.19
N CYS A 241 -6.91 -9.93 -5.92
CA CYS A 241 -6.32 -11.19 -6.35
C CYS A 241 -5.67 -11.93 -5.16
N ALA A 242 -5.78 -13.25 -5.16
CA ALA A 242 -5.19 -14.13 -4.14
C ALA A 242 -4.46 -15.33 -4.75
N ALA A 243 -4.01 -15.22 -6.00
CA ALA A 243 -3.18 -16.24 -6.65
C ALA A 243 -1.76 -16.15 -6.11
N GLY A 244 -1.15 -17.30 -5.79
CA GLY A 244 0.23 -17.38 -5.30
C GLY A 244 0.57 -16.39 -4.18
N ASN A 245 1.46 -15.44 -4.47
CA ASN A 245 1.87 -14.39 -3.53
C ASN A 245 0.90 -13.19 -3.61
N ALA A 246 -0.24 -13.31 -2.91
CA ALA A 246 -1.31 -12.32 -2.93
C ALA A 246 -0.84 -10.86 -2.71
N PRO A 247 0.05 -10.54 -1.74
CA PRO A 247 0.59 -9.18 -1.58
C PRO A 247 1.18 -8.58 -2.86
N THR A 248 1.89 -9.38 -3.66
CA THR A 248 2.47 -8.91 -4.93
C THR A 248 1.38 -8.56 -5.94
N HIS A 249 0.35 -9.39 -6.07
CA HIS A 249 -0.75 -9.13 -6.99
C HIS A 249 -1.53 -7.86 -6.60
N ILE A 250 -1.76 -7.66 -5.29
CA ILE A 250 -2.41 -6.46 -4.76
C ILE A 250 -1.57 -5.21 -5.03
N ALA A 251 -0.27 -5.25 -4.70
CA ALA A 251 0.66 -4.13 -4.91
C ALA A 251 0.84 -3.76 -6.40
N LEU A 252 0.49 -4.66 -7.32
CA LEU A 252 0.50 -4.42 -8.76
C LEU A 252 -0.84 -3.89 -9.30
N GLY A 253 -1.87 -3.74 -8.45
CA GLY A 253 -3.13 -3.07 -8.79
C GLY A 253 -4.39 -3.94 -8.75
N MET A 254 -4.28 -5.23 -8.39
CA MET A 254 -5.42 -6.16 -8.44
C MET A 254 -6.31 -6.06 -7.20
N TYR A 255 -7.07 -4.98 -7.09
CA TYR A 255 -8.07 -4.77 -6.03
C TYR A 255 -9.25 -3.93 -6.53
N GLY A 256 -10.40 -4.06 -5.88
CA GLY A 256 -11.60 -3.26 -6.14
C GLY A 256 -12.63 -3.39 -5.02
N LEU A 257 -13.82 -2.81 -5.21
CA LEU A 257 -14.91 -2.86 -4.24
C LEU A 257 -16.15 -3.58 -4.77
N ILE A 258 -16.77 -4.35 -3.89
CA ILE A 258 -18.12 -4.88 -4.04
C ILE A 258 -19.03 -4.32 -2.93
N LEU A 259 -20.05 -3.58 -3.33
CA LEU A 259 -21.15 -3.17 -2.46
C LEU A 259 -22.24 -4.22 -2.47
N VAL A 260 -22.54 -4.76 -1.28
CA VAL A 260 -23.73 -5.54 -1.02
C VAL A 260 -24.73 -4.62 -0.33
N GLU A 261 -25.70 -4.10 -1.08
CA GLU A 261 -26.76 -3.26 -0.53
C GLU A 261 -27.65 -4.05 0.44
N PRO A 262 -28.07 -3.44 1.56
CA PRO A 262 -29.03 -4.06 2.46
C PRO A 262 -30.39 -4.24 1.77
N GLU A 263 -31.27 -5.03 2.36
CA GLU A 263 -32.55 -5.38 1.73
C GLU A 263 -33.41 -4.17 1.37
N GLN A 264 -33.35 -3.13 2.22
CA GLN A 264 -34.05 -1.86 2.07
C GLN A 264 -33.32 -0.83 1.18
N GLY A 265 -32.13 -1.15 0.67
CA GLY A 265 -31.25 -0.23 -0.03
C GLY A 265 -30.56 0.79 0.90
N LEU A 266 -29.63 1.57 0.34
CA LEU A 266 -29.03 2.71 1.03
C LEU A 266 -29.92 3.97 0.90
N PRO A 267 -29.85 4.92 1.84
CA PRO A 267 -30.49 6.23 1.67
C PRO A 267 -30.05 6.89 0.35
N ALA A 268 -30.97 7.57 -0.32
CA ALA A 268 -30.66 8.28 -1.56
C ALA A 268 -29.72 9.46 -1.28
N VAL A 269 -28.81 9.69 -2.22
CA VAL A 269 -27.91 10.84 -2.30
C VAL A 269 -27.90 11.34 -3.75
N ASP A 270 -27.46 12.57 -3.98
CA ASP A 270 -27.45 13.16 -5.33
C ASP A 270 -26.33 12.58 -6.20
N LYS A 271 -25.17 12.27 -5.58
CA LYS A 271 -24.00 11.73 -6.28
C LYS A 271 -23.27 10.68 -5.47
N GLU A 272 -22.75 9.68 -6.17
CA GLU A 272 -21.92 8.61 -5.62
C GLU A 272 -20.57 8.57 -6.32
N PHE A 273 -19.49 8.36 -5.56
CA PHE A 273 -18.13 8.27 -6.10
C PHE A 273 -17.38 7.06 -5.54
N TYR A 274 -16.48 6.52 -6.35
CA TYR A 274 -15.67 5.35 -6.06
C TYR A 274 -14.17 5.68 -6.12
N LEU A 275 -13.48 5.44 -5.01
CA LEU A 275 -12.03 5.56 -4.97
C LEU A 275 -11.40 4.49 -4.09
N MET A 276 -10.19 4.08 -4.44
CA MET A 276 -9.36 3.27 -3.58
C MET A 276 -7.95 3.83 -3.47
N GLN A 277 -7.42 3.84 -2.26
CA GLN A 277 -6.00 4.06 -2.01
C GLN A 277 -5.22 2.77 -2.28
N GLY A 278 -4.04 2.91 -2.88
CA GLY A 278 -3.11 1.79 -3.06
C GLY A 278 -1.65 2.22 -3.01
N GLU A 279 -0.78 1.24 -2.82
CA GLU A 279 0.67 1.41 -2.66
C GLU A 279 1.42 0.82 -3.85
N LEU A 280 2.41 1.56 -4.37
CA LEU A 280 3.27 1.09 -5.47
C LEU A 280 4.74 1.08 -5.03
N TYR A 281 5.34 -0.09 -5.14
CA TYR A 281 6.70 -0.37 -4.71
C TYR A 281 7.61 -0.45 -5.92
N THR A 282 8.18 0.69 -6.29
CA THR A 282 9.06 0.79 -7.45
C THR A 282 10.52 0.64 -7.04
N LYS A 283 11.33 0.04 -7.90
CA LYS A 283 12.78 -0.10 -7.68
C LYS A 283 13.50 1.24 -7.61
N GLY A 284 13.17 2.15 -8.51
CA GLY A 284 13.66 3.53 -8.50
C GLY A 284 13.14 4.34 -7.32
N MET A 285 13.52 5.60 -7.27
CA MET A 285 12.99 6.56 -6.30
C MET A 285 11.76 7.27 -6.86
N LEU A 286 11.00 7.91 -5.98
CA LEU A 286 9.95 8.86 -6.37
C LEU A 286 10.46 9.86 -7.42
N GLY A 287 9.75 9.98 -8.54
CA GLY A 287 10.07 10.90 -9.64
C GLY A 287 10.98 10.34 -10.75
N ASP A 288 11.48 9.10 -10.62
CA ASP A 288 12.28 8.48 -11.68
C ASP A 288 11.44 8.22 -12.96
N ARG A 289 11.85 8.82 -14.08
CA ARG A 289 11.09 8.86 -15.35
C ARG A 289 11.42 7.74 -16.36
N LYS A 290 11.64 6.54 -15.86
CA LYS A 290 11.89 5.34 -16.67
C LYS A 290 10.96 4.22 -16.24
N TYR A 291 10.90 3.14 -17.02
CA TYR A 291 10.20 1.94 -16.60
C TYR A 291 10.66 1.52 -15.21
N GLN A 292 9.68 1.35 -14.31
CA GLN A 292 9.90 0.93 -12.94
C GLN A 292 9.55 -0.55 -12.80
N GLU A 293 10.56 -1.33 -12.41
CA GLU A 293 10.34 -2.68 -11.92
C GLU A 293 9.69 -2.61 -10.52
N PHE A 294 8.84 -3.59 -10.21
CA PHE A 294 8.37 -3.82 -8.85
C PHE A 294 9.52 -4.23 -7.92
N ASP A 295 9.49 -3.73 -6.69
CA ASP A 295 10.47 -4.01 -5.65
C ASP A 295 9.82 -4.70 -4.44
N GLY A 296 9.94 -6.02 -4.40
CA GLY A 296 9.40 -6.83 -3.30
C GLY A 296 10.10 -6.59 -1.96
N PHE A 297 11.36 -6.13 -1.93
CA PHE A 297 12.02 -5.80 -0.66
C PHE A 297 11.40 -4.56 -0.05
N LYS A 298 11.20 -3.51 -0.84
CA LYS A 298 10.50 -2.31 -0.37
C LYS A 298 9.09 -2.63 0.11
N MET A 299 8.40 -3.58 -0.52
CA MET A 299 7.08 -4.04 -0.06
C MET A 299 7.14 -4.68 1.32
N ILE A 300 8.10 -5.58 1.55
CA ILE A 300 8.28 -6.23 2.86
C ILE A 300 8.74 -5.24 3.95
N GLU A 301 9.52 -4.22 3.58
CA GLU A 301 9.87 -3.10 4.47
C GLU A 301 8.73 -2.09 4.64
N GLU A 302 7.59 -2.31 3.98
CA GLU A 302 6.44 -1.41 3.94
C GLU A 302 6.83 0.03 3.57
N ARG A 303 7.72 0.18 2.57
CA ARG A 303 8.28 1.45 2.12
C ARG A 303 7.85 1.77 0.68
N PRO A 304 6.57 2.08 0.43
CA PRO A 304 6.10 2.40 -0.92
C PRO A 304 6.70 3.72 -1.40
N GLU A 305 7.00 3.78 -2.70
CA GLU A 305 7.47 5.03 -3.30
C GLU A 305 6.28 5.93 -3.66
N TYR A 306 5.20 5.35 -4.16
CA TYR A 306 3.95 6.04 -4.46
C TYR A 306 2.82 5.49 -3.59
N ILE A 307 1.96 6.39 -3.13
CA ILE A 307 0.68 6.07 -2.50
C ILE A 307 -0.31 6.94 -3.24
N VAL A 308 -1.30 6.32 -3.89
CA VAL A 308 -2.16 7.00 -4.86
C VAL A 308 -3.60 6.59 -4.67
N PHE A 309 -4.52 7.48 -5.02
CA PHE A 309 -5.89 7.08 -5.30
C PHE A 309 -5.97 6.60 -6.75
N ASN A 310 -6.80 5.59 -7.03
CA ASN A 310 -7.13 5.11 -8.39
C ASN A 310 -5.90 4.91 -9.30
N GLY A 311 -4.90 4.21 -8.76
CA GLY A 311 -3.83 3.57 -9.54
C GLY A 311 -2.65 4.45 -9.93
N ARG A 312 -2.82 5.77 -10.08
CA ARG A 312 -1.73 6.68 -10.52
C ARG A 312 -1.82 8.07 -9.88
N VAL A 313 -0.70 8.79 -9.90
CA VAL A 313 -0.63 10.20 -9.49
C VAL A 313 -1.55 11.04 -10.38
N PHE A 314 -2.30 11.97 -9.77
CA PHE A 314 -3.28 12.84 -10.43
C PHE A 314 -4.40 12.08 -11.17
N SER A 315 -4.76 10.87 -10.72
CA SER A 315 -5.91 10.13 -11.23
C SER A 315 -7.22 10.88 -10.99
N LEU A 316 -7.36 11.48 -9.80
CA LEU A 316 -8.56 12.20 -9.35
C LEU A 316 -8.46 13.72 -9.60
N VAL A 317 -7.81 14.11 -10.68
CA VAL A 317 -7.66 15.52 -11.10
C VAL A 317 -8.21 15.68 -12.52
N ASP A 318 -8.67 16.87 -12.86
CA ASP A 318 -9.25 17.22 -14.17
C ASP A 318 -10.41 16.30 -14.63
N ASN A 319 -10.15 15.41 -15.59
CA ASN A 319 -11.16 14.52 -16.16
C ASN A 319 -11.50 13.33 -15.26
N GLY A 320 -10.62 12.96 -14.33
CA GLY A 320 -10.91 11.95 -13.30
C GLY A 320 -11.33 12.55 -11.95
N GLY A 321 -11.35 13.89 -11.83
CA GLY A 321 -11.79 14.58 -10.63
C GLY A 321 -13.29 14.42 -10.35
N LEU A 322 -13.65 14.45 -9.07
CA LEU A 322 -15.03 14.35 -8.62
C LEU A 322 -15.74 15.67 -8.89
N LYS A 323 -16.96 15.64 -9.44
CA LYS A 323 -17.70 16.85 -9.85
C LYS A 323 -19.10 16.88 -9.26
N ALA A 324 -19.38 17.92 -8.48
CA ALA A 324 -20.65 18.13 -7.81
C ALA A 324 -21.10 19.59 -7.84
N LYS A 325 -22.28 19.87 -7.29
CA LYS A 325 -22.85 21.20 -7.17
C LYS A 325 -23.13 21.55 -5.71
N VAL A 326 -23.14 22.85 -5.43
CA VAL A 326 -23.67 23.35 -4.16
C VAL A 326 -25.11 22.86 -3.99
N GLY A 327 -25.42 22.30 -2.84
CA GLY A 327 -26.68 21.66 -2.49
C GLY A 327 -26.68 20.13 -2.64
N ASP A 328 -25.77 19.54 -3.41
CA ASP A 328 -25.68 18.08 -3.56
C ASP A 328 -25.27 17.44 -2.22
N THR A 329 -25.98 16.37 -1.84
CA THR A 329 -25.49 15.38 -0.88
C THR A 329 -24.71 14.32 -1.65
N ILE A 330 -23.46 14.07 -1.24
CA ILE A 330 -22.60 13.09 -1.90
C ILE A 330 -22.29 11.92 -0.97
N ARG A 331 -22.10 10.72 -1.55
CA ARG A 331 -21.55 9.55 -0.86
C ARG A 331 -20.28 9.08 -1.57
N LEU A 332 -19.20 8.89 -0.82
CA LEU A 332 -17.95 8.32 -1.34
C LEU A 332 -17.79 6.90 -0.80
N PHE A 333 -17.58 5.94 -1.69
CA PHE A 333 -17.16 4.58 -1.39
C PHE A 333 -15.63 4.53 -1.45
N VAL A 334 -14.99 4.52 -0.29
CA VAL A 334 -13.53 4.66 -0.18
C VAL A 334 -12.92 3.36 0.33
N GLY A 335 -12.14 2.69 -0.51
CA GLY A 335 -11.40 1.49 -0.14
C GLY A 335 -9.92 1.77 0.09
N ASN A 336 -9.25 0.84 0.77
CA ASN A 336 -7.80 0.84 0.86
C ASN A 336 -7.29 -0.55 0.46
N GLY A 337 -6.73 -0.65 -0.75
CA GLY A 337 -6.13 -1.90 -1.25
C GLY A 337 -4.91 -2.33 -0.45
N GLY A 338 -4.28 -1.42 0.29
CA GLY A 338 -3.04 -1.68 1.03
C GLY A 338 -1.82 -1.74 0.10
N VAL A 339 -0.82 -2.58 0.38
CA VAL A 339 -0.83 -3.76 1.27
C VAL A 339 -0.46 -3.51 2.73
N SER A 340 0.06 -2.33 3.11
CA SER A 340 0.70 -2.13 4.42
C SER A 340 0.21 -0.90 5.21
N LYS A 341 -0.25 0.16 4.55
CA LYS A 341 -0.54 1.45 5.16
C LYS A 341 -2.04 1.62 5.36
N ILE A 342 -2.40 2.02 6.58
CA ILE A 342 -3.74 2.49 6.94
C ILE A 342 -3.90 3.92 6.42
N SER A 343 -4.99 4.23 5.72
CA SER A 343 -5.29 5.59 5.27
C SER A 343 -5.93 6.39 6.41
N SER A 344 -5.51 7.65 6.59
CA SER A 344 -6.22 8.64 7.41
C SER A 344 -7.03 9.55 6.50
N PHE A 345 -8.14 9.05 5.96
CA PHE A 345 -8.87 9.71 4.89
C PHE A 345 -9.57 10.99 5.36
N HIS A 346 -9.35 12.07 4.63
CA HIS A 346 -9.87 13.41 4.92
C HIS A 346 -10.18 14.17 3.63
N ILE A 347 -11.15 15.09 3.70
CA ILE A 347 -11.42 16.08 2.64
C ILE A 347 -11.17 17.47 3.22
N ILE A 348 -10.12 18.13 2.74
CA ILE A 348 -9.75 19.46 3.19
C ILE A 348 -10.87 20.44 2.83
N GLY A 349 -11.41 21.10 3.86
CA GLY A 349 -12.49 22.07 3.75
C GLY A 349 -13.88 21.51 4.06
N GLU A 350 -14.02 20.21 4.34
CA GLU A 350 -15.29 19.57 4.66
C GLU A 350 -15.25 18.77 5.97
N ILE A 351 -16.44 18.47 6.50
CA ILE A 351 -16.67 17.57 7.62
C ILE A 351 -17.59 16.45 7.13
N PHE A 352 -17.31 15.21 7.48
CA PHE A 352 -18.21 14.11 7.14
C PHE A 352 -19.45 14.17 8.04
N ASP A 353 -20.61 14.41 7.43
CA ASP A 353 -21.91 14.36 8.10
C ASP A 353 -22.17 12.95 8.62
N LYS A 354 -21.83 11.93 7.82
CA LYS A 354 -21.85 10.53 8.24
C LYS A 354 -20.61 9.78 7.79
N VAL A 355 -20.10 8.94 8.66
CA VAL A 355 -19.08 7.93 8.36
C VAL A 355 -19.63 6.58 8.75
N TYR A 356 -19.49 5.61 7.85
CA TYR A 356 -19.71 4.20 8.12
C TYR A 356 -18.35 3.61 8.49
N PRO A 357 -17.99 3.54 9.79
CA PRO A 357 -16.68 3.08 10.22
C PRO A 357 -16.45 1.66 9.72
N GLU A 358 -15.28 1.42 9.11
CA GLU A 358 -14.93 0.13 8.49
C GLU A 358 -16.01 -0.39 7.50
N ALA A 359 -16.78 0.53 6.90
CA ALA A 359 -17.88 0.24 5.99
C ALA A 359 -19.03 -0.60 6.58
N ALA A 360 -19.14 -0.68 7.91
CA ALA A 360 -20.22 -1.38 8.58
C ALA A 360 -21.58 -0.71 8.31
N ILE A 361 -22.52 -1.44 7.71
CA ILE A 361 -23.89 -0.97 7.49
C ILE A 361 -24.72 -1.23 8.76
N GLY A 362 -25.25 -0.16 9.36
CA GLY A 362 -26.07 -0.21 10.58
C GLY A 362 -25.50 0.61 11.74
N GLN A 363 -24.24 1.06 11.63
CA GLN A 363 -23.63 2.01 12.55
C GLN A 363 -23.06 3.19 11.75
N THR A 364 -23.38 4.40 12.17
CA THR A 364 -22.78 5.62 11.62
C THR A 364 -22.20 6.47 12.74
N LEU A 365 -21.08 7.11 12.45
CA LEU A 365 -20.56 8.22 13.22
C LEU A 365 -20.94 9.51 12.50
N GLU A 366 -21.24 10.57 13.24
CA GLU A 366 -21.58 11.87 12.68
C GLU A 366 -20.52 12.91 13.08
N ASN A 367 -20.38 13.97 12.27
CA ASN A 367 -19.48 15.09 12.53
C ASN A 367 -17.99 14.67 12.61
N VAL A 368 -17.55 13.82 11.69
CA VAL A 368 -16.19 13.26 11.70
C VAL A 368 -15.29 14.02 10.72
N GLN A 369 -14.16 14.53 11.18
CA GLN A 369 -13.19 15.23 10.32
C GLN A 369 -12.33 14.27 9.48
N THR A 370 -11.95 13.12 10.03
CA THR A 370 -10.98 12.19 9.43
C THR A 370 -11.32 10.79 9.91
N THR A 371 -11.29 9.81 9.01
CA THR A 371 -11.60 8.41 9.33
C THR A 371 -10.44 7.49 8.93
N LEU A 372 -10.23 6.44 9.71
CA LEU A 372 -9.22 5.42 9.41
C LEU A 372 -9.80 4.38 8.47
N ILE A 373 -9.01 3.99 7.46
CA ILE A 373 -9.36 2.92 6.52
C ILE A 373 -8.26 1.84 6.60
N PRO A 374 -8.54 0.68 7.23
CA PRO A 374 -7.58 -0.42 7.31
C PRO A 374 -7.12 -0.90 5.93
N ASN A 375 -5.90 -1.43 5.82
CA ASN A 375 -5.47 -2.12 4.61
C ASN A 375 -6.35 -3.36 4.36
N GLY A 376 -6.85 -3.53 3.14
CA GLY A 376 -7.88 -4.53 2.83
C GLY A 376 -9.28 -4.16 3.36
N GLY A 377 -9.46 -2.95 3.88
CA GLY A 377 -10.74 -2.45 4.38
C GLY A 377 -11.33 -1.33 3.51
N ALA A 378 -12.50 -0.85 3.93
CA ALA A 378 -13.19 0.25 3.28
C ALA A 378 -13.93 1.12 4.30
N THR A 379 -14.46 2.26 3.84
CA THR A 379 -15.42 3.10 4.56
C THR A 379 -16.38 3.73 3.55
N MET A 380 -17.52 4.20 4.03
CA MET A 380 -18.38 5.11 3.29
C MET A 380 -18.47 6.41 4.06
N VAL A 381 -18.40 7.53 3.35
CA VAL A 381 -18.63 8.85 3.94
C VAL A 381 -19.72 9.58 3.17
N GLU A 382 -20.56 10.31 3.88
CA GLU A 382 -21.58 11.19 3.32
C GLU A 382 -21.37 12.60 3.83
N LEU A 383 -21.57 13.57 2.95
CA LEU A 383 -21.56 14.99 3.31
C LEU A 383 -22.40 15.79 2.33
N LYS A 384 -22.95 16.91 2.80
CA LYS A 384 -23.61 17.91 1.98
C LYS A 384 -22.62 19.02 1.58
N LEU A 385 -22.70 19.46 0.33
CA LEU A 385 -21.82 20.51 -0.20
C LEU A 385 -22.51 21.87 -0.14
N ASP A 386 -22.08 22.74 0.76
CA ASP A 386 -22.73 24.04 0.97
C ASP A 386 -22.01 25.24 0.36
N TYR A 387 -20.77 25.08 -0.15
CA TYR A 387 -20.00 26.19 -0.73
C TYR A 387 -19.24 25.78 -2.02
N PRO A 388 -19.12 26.65 -3.04
CA PRO A 388 -18.44 26.31 -4.28
C PRO A 388 -16.91 26.42 -4.14
N GLY A 389 -16.17 25.51 -4.76
CA GLY A 389 -14.72 25.49 -4.69
C GLY A 389 -14.09 24.17 -5.08
N ASN A 390 -12.78 24.07 -4.88
CA ASN A 390 -12.05 22.82 -4.99
C ASN A 390 -11.72 22.32 -3.59
N TYR A 391 -12.18 21.12 -3.28
CA TYR A 391 -11.93 20.41 -2.03
C TYR A 391 -10.92 19.31 -2.29
N VAL A 392 -9.94 19.16 -1.40
CA VAL A 392 -8.80 18.25 -1.63
C VAL A 392 -8.99 16.98 -0.80
N LEU A 393 -9.19 15.85 -1.47
CA LEU A 393 -9.19 14.54 -0.83
C LEU A 393 -7.74 14.16 -0.53
N VAL A 394 -7.43 13.68 0.68
CA VAL A 394 -6.07 13.29 1.08
C VAL A 394 -6.04 12.08 2.00
N ASP A 395 -4.90 11.41 2.02
CA ASP A 395 -4.44 10.68 3.19
C ASP A 395 -3.72 11.64 4.14
N HIS A 396 -4.30 11.88 5.32
CA HIS A 396 -3.83 12.87 6.29
C HIS A 396 -2.55 12.47 7.03
N ALA A 397 -1.97 11.30 6.75
CA ALA A 397 -0.53 11.11 6.94
C ALA A 397 0.25 11.91 5.88
N LEU A 398 0.16 13.25 5.95
CA LEU A 398 0.29 14.19 4.84
C LEU A 398 1.58 14.11 4.01
N THR A 399 2.66 13.53 4.55
CA THR A 399 3.84 13.16 3.74
C THR A 399 3.50 12.26 2.54
N ARG A 400 2.33 11.60 2.55
CA ARG A 400 1.82 10.76 1.45
C ARG A 400 1.23 11.59 0.31
N VAL A 401 0.87 12.86 0.54
CA VAL A 401 0.46 13.78 -0.54
C VAL A 401 1.59 13.95 -1.55
N ASP A 402 2.83 14.10 -1.09
CA ASP A 402 4.02 14.15 -1.95
C ASP A 402 4.26 12.84 -2.73
N ARG A 403 3.66 11.73 -2.26
CA ARG A 403 3.68 10.42 -2.94
C ARG A 403 2.49 10.18 -3.87
N GLY A 404 1.58 11.14 -3.98
CA GLY A 404 0.42 11.12 -4.86
C GLY A 404 -0.94 10.84 -4.19
N ALA A 405 -1.02 10.80 -2.86
CA ALA A 405 -2.22 10.39 -2.12
C ALA A 405 -3.20 11.57 -1.96
N TRP A 406 -3.59 12.16 -3.09
CA TRP A 406 -4.54 13.27 -3.12
C TRP A 406 -5.37 13.32 -4.41
N GLY A 407 -6.52 14.01 -4.34
CA GLY A 407 -7.45 14.22 -5.44
C GLY A 407 -8.28 15.48 -5.27
N LEU A 408 -9.07 15.85 -6.28
CA LEU A 408 -9.94 17.02 -6.25
C LEU A 408 -11.42 16.64 -6.37
N LEU A 409 -12.21 17.27 -5.51
CA LEU A 409 -13.65 17.43 -5.65
C LEU A 409 -13.94 18.88 -6.05
N SER A 410 -14.37 19.08 -7.28
CA SER A 410 -14.78 20.38 -7.80
C SER A 410 -16.28 20.59 -7.64
N VAL A 411 -16.64 21.63 -6.91
CA VAL A 411 -18.02 22.00 -6.56
C VAL A 411 -18.36 23.33 -7.22
N SER A 412 -19.35 23.30 -8.11
CA SER A 412 -19.85 24.51 -8.79
C SER A 412 -21.15 25.02 -8.14
N GLY A 413 -21.34 26.33 -8.08
CA GLY A 413 -22.56 26.94 -7.55
C GLY A 413 -22.33 28.38 -7.08
N ASP A 414 -23.35 28.95 -6.44
CA ASP A 414 -23.30 30.30 -5.89
C ASP A 414 -22.61 30.30 -4.53
N LYS A 415 -21.86 31.38 -4.24
CA LYS A 415 -21.18 31.56 -2.96
C LYS A 415 -22.18 32.02 -1.90
N ASP A 416 -22.09 31.44 -0.70
CA ASP A 416 -22.75 31.95 0.49
C ASP A 416 -21.71 32.56 1.45
N ASN A 417 -21.64 33.89 1.47
CA ASN A 417 -20.69 34.63 2.31
C ASN A 417 -20.98 34.48 3.82
N SER A 418 -22.16 33.98 4.21
CA SER A 418 -22.47 33.69 5.62
C SER A 418 -21.75 32.42 6.13
N ILE A 419 -21.32 31.53 5.23
CA ILE A 419 -20.59 30.30 5.53
C ILE A 419 -19.08 30.56 5.54
N TYR A 420 -18.55 31.13 4.45
CA TYR A 420 -17.13 31.36 4.28
C TYR A 420 -16.90 32.62 3.44
N SER A 421 -16.19 33.60 3.99
CA SER A 421 -15.86 34.85 3.30
C SER A 421 -14.48 35.36 3.71
N ALA A 422 -13.85 36.12 2.82
CA ALA A 422 -12.68 36.90 3.17
C ALA A 422 -13.13 38.18 3.88
N LEU A 423 -12.53 38.46 5.04
CA LEU A 423 -12.62 39.78 5.63
C LEU A 423 -11.68 40.70 4.85
N VAL A 424 -12.23 41.72 4.20
CA VAL A 424 -11.44 42.77 3.58
C VAL A 424 -11.07 43.74 4.70
N GLU A 425 -9.80 43.75 5.11
CA GLU A 425 -9.23 44.81 5.97
C GLU A 425 -8.90 46.07 5.17
#